data_AF-A0A5N6N7J2-F1
#
_entry.id   AF-A0A5N6N7J2-F1
#
_cell.length_a   1.000
_cell.length_b   1.000
_cell.length_c   1.000
_cell.angle_alpha   90.00
_cell.angle_beta   90.00
_cell.angle_gamma   90.00
#
_symmetry.space_group_name_H-M   'P 1'
#
loop_
_entity.id
_entity.type
_entity.pdbx_description
1 polymer ?
#
loop_
_entity_poly.entity_id
_entity_poly.type
_entity_poly.pdbx_seq_one_letter_code
_entity_poly.pdbx_strand_id
1 'polypeptide(L)'
;MVNTRSENTGTVPDPVAAQLAAIASSFESLKADVAALKSKSDTAKGKGHESNRFEDGESSWTNNRNYRPYNKIDFPIFSRGDPRGWILKAEKYFRYYQIPEDEQVDVTSMHLERDALDLFSWLSTDQPIQFWEELVHAFQRNFSPAEFQNPDEHLCSIRQTSSVQEYRQEFAKRSSRVTNWPTIAS
;
A
#
# COMPACT_ATOMS: atom_id res chain seq x y z
N MET A 1 -75.47 -8.46 33.71
CA MET A 1 -74.28 -7.66 34.11
C MET A 1 -73.20 -8.64 34.51
N VAL A 2 -72.00 -8.75 33.95
CA VAL A 2 -71.30 -8.17 32.79
C VAL A 2 -70.26 -9.25 32.43
N ASN A 3 -70.19 -9.68 31.18
CA ASN A 3 -69.13 -10.60 30.72
C ASN A 3 -67.87 -9.77 30.48
N THR A 4 -66.81 -9.98 31.26
CA THR A 4 -65.50 -9.36 31.01
C THR A 4 -64.66 -10.24 30.09
N ARG A 5 -64.63 -9.82 28.83
CA ARG A 5 -63.76 -10.27 27.74
C ARG A 5 -62.29 -10.02 28.13
N SER A 6 -61.52 -11.09 28.33
CA SER A 6 -60.06 -11.02 28.39
C SER A 6 -59.53 -10.95 26.95
N GLU A 7 -58.92 -9.82 26.60
CA GLU A 7 -58.31 -9.57 25.31
C GLU A 7 -57.00 -10.34 25.20
N ASN A 8 -56.98 -11.28 24.24
CA ASN A 8 -55.80 -11.97 23.78
C ASN A 8 -54.90 -10.98 23.00
N THR A 9 -53.98 -10.32 23.69
CA THR A 9 -52.91 -9.54 23.04
C THR A 9 -51.79 -10.52 22.69
N GLY A 10 -51.79 -10.94 21.42
CA GLY A 10 -50.68 -11.67 20.84
C GLY A 10 -49.39 -10.89 21.03
N THR A 11 -48.49 -11.44 21.85
CA THR A 11 -47.15 -10.92 22.06
C THR A 11 -46.39 -11.10 20.76
N VAL A 12 -46.33 -10.05 19.93
CA VAL A 12 -45.42 -10.00 18.79
C VAL A 12 -44.01 -10.14 19.37
N PRO A 13 -43.24 -11.18 19.01
CA PRO A 13 -41.91 -11.35 19.55
C PRO A 13 -41.07 -10.17 19.08
N ASP A 14 -40.47 -9.46 20.04
CA ASP A 14 -39.56 -8.36 19.77
C ASP A 14 -38.44 -8.86 18.84
N PRO A 15 -38.35 -8.33 17.60
CA PRO A 15 -37.39 -8.82 16.60
C PRO A 15 -35.93 -8.67 17.08
N VAL A 16 -35.68 -7.69 17.95
CA VAL A 16 -34.35 -7.46 18.53
C VAL A 16 -34.00 -8.55 19.54
N ALA A 17 -34.96 -8.94 20.38
CA ALA A 17 -34.77 -10.03 21.35
C ALA A 17 -34.54 -11.39 20.64
N ALA A 18 -35.23 -11.63 19.52
CA ALA A 18 -35.02 -12.81 18.69
C ALA A 18 -33.62 -12.83 18.04
N GLN A 19 -33.13 -11.69 17.54
CA GLN A 19 -31.77 -11.58 17.01
C GLN A 19 -30.70 -11.78 18.11
N LEU A 20 -30.89 -11.20 19.30
CA LEU A 20 -29.97 -11.37 20.43
C LEU A 20 -29.89 -12.83 20.88
N ALA A 21 -31.02 -13.54 20.95
CA ALA A 21 -31.04 -14.96 21.27
C ALA A 21 -30.32 -15.81 20.20
N ALA A 22 -30.47 -15.46 18.92
CA ALA A 22 -29.77 -16.14 17.82
C ALA A 22 -28.25 -15.89 17.83
N ILE A 23 -27.80 -14.70 18.24
CA ILE A 23 -26.37 -14.39 18.40
C ILE A 23 -25.80 -15.19 19.59
N ALA A 24 -26.53 -15.26 20.70
CA ALA A 24 -26.11 -16.03 21.88
C ALA A 24 -25.97 -17.53 21.59
N SER A 25 -26.90 -18.12 20.83
CA SER A 25 -26.80 -19.53 20.44
C SER A 25 -25.64 -19.79 19.49
N SER A 26 -25.39 -18.87 18.55
CA SER A 26 -24.26 -18.95 17.62
C SER A 26 -22.91 -18.89 18.37
N PHE A 27 -22.82 -18.08 19.43
CA PHE A 27 -21.62 -17.98 20.27
C PHE A 27 -21.32 -19.28 21.04
N GLU A 28 -22.33 -19.90 21.65
CA GLU A 28 -22.12 -21.16 22.38
C GLU A 28 -21.75 -22.32 21.43
N SER A 29 -22.30 -22.33 20.20
CA SER A 29 -21.88 -23.31 19.18
C SER A 29 -20.40 -23.13 18.80
N LEU A 30 -19.97 -21.88 18.58
CA LEU A 30 -18.57 -21.57 18.26
C LEU A 30 -17.62 -21.99 19.40
N LYS A 31 -18.03 -21.76 20.65
CA LYS A 31 -17.26 -22.14 21.85
C LYS A 31 -17.09 -23.66 21.97
N ALA A 32 -18.14 -24.43 21.64
CA ALA A 32 -18.07 -25.89 21.62
C ALA A 32 -17.10 -26.41 20.55
N ASP A 33 -17.12 -25.83 19.35
CA ASP A 33 -16.22 -26.20 18.25
C ASP A 33 -14.76 -25.88 18.58
N VAL A 34 -14.48 -24.74 19.21
CA VAL A 34 -13.13 -24.36 19.67
C VAL A 34 -12.61 -25.33 20.74
N ALA A 35 -13.47 -25.78 21.67
CA ALA A 35 -13.10 -26.77 22.67
C ALA A 35 -12.80 -28.14 22.05
N ALA A 36 -13.57 -28.55 21.04
CA ALA A 36 -13.37 -29.81 20.31
C ALA A 36 -12.11 -29.80 19.42
N LEU A 37 -11.76 -28.64 18.84
CA LEU A 37 -10.51 -28.47 18.09
C LEU A 37 -9.28 -28.54 18.99
N LYS A 38 -9.38 -27.97 20.21
CA LYS A 38 -8.28 -28.00 21.18
C LYS A 38 -7.97 -29.44 21.65
N SER A 39 -8.98 -30.26 21.92
CA SER A 39 -8.76 -31.65 22.38
C SER A 39 -8.12 -32.55 21.32
N LYS A 40 -8.36 -32.28 20.02
CA LYS A 40 -7.71 -32.98 18.91
C LYS A 40 -6.23 -32.62 18.75
N SER A 41 -5.82 -31.42 19.18
CA SER A 41 -4.41 -31.01 19.14
C SER A 41 -3.56 -31.68 20.22
N ASP A 42 -4.16 -32.12 21.33
CA ASP A 42 -3.45 -32.74 22.46
C ASP A 42 -3.10 -34.23 22.22
N THR A 43 -3.65 -34.88 21.19
CA THR A 43 -3.47 -36.34 20.95
C THR A 43 -2.36 -36.70 19.96
N ALA A 44 -1.66 -35.72 19.38
CA ALA A 44 -0.66 -35.96 18.32
C ALA A 44 0.81 -35.79 18.77
N LYS A 45 1.17 -36.16 20.01
CA LYS A 45 2.55 -36.02 20.52
C LYS A 45 3.08 -37.28 21.23
N GLY A 46 3.96 -38.03 20.52
CA GLY A 46 4.83 -39.11 21.00
C GLY A 46 5.01 -40.20 19.94
N LYS A 47 6.19 -40.62 19.43
CA LYS A 47 7.59 -40.63 19.89
C LYS A 47 8.55 -40.73 18.69
N GLY A 48 9.75 -40.13 18.78
CA GLY A 48 10.92 -40.41 17.93
C GLY A 48 12.02 -39.32 18.03
N HIS A 49 13.26 -39.72 18.28
CA HIS A 49 14.39 -38.95 18.84
C HIS A 49 15.04 -37.85 17.96
N GLU A 50 15.30 -36.69 18.60
CA GLU A 50 16.59 -35.97 18.73
C GLU A 50 17.33 -35.41 17.48
N SER A 51 17.16 -34.10 17.23
CA SER A 51 18.20 -33.07 17.47
C SER A 51 17.65 -31.66 17.18
N ASN A 52 18.07 -30.69 17.99
CA ASN A 52 17.61 -29.29 18.05
C ASN A 52 17.47 -28.56 16.71
N ARG A 53 16.38 -27.80 16.54
CA ARG A 53 16.40 -26.31 16.59
C ARG A 53 15.00 -25.75 16.35
N PHE A 54 14.70 -24.69 17.10
CA PHE A 54 13.50 -23.88 17.08
C PHE A 54 13.15 -23.44 15.64
N GLU A 55 11.97 -23.81 15.15
CA GLU A 55 11.34 -23.17 14.01
C GLU A 55 10.12 -22.41 14.54
N ASP A 56 10.40 -21.16 14.86
CA ASP A 56 9.42 -20.11 15.02
C ASP A 56 8.52 -20.07 13.77
N GLY A 57 7.22 -19.88 14.02
CA GLY A 57 6.18 -19.79 12.99
C GLY A 57 6.25 -18.48 12.22
N GLU A 58 7.39 -18.18 11.61
CA GLU A 58 7.61 -17.05 10.73
C GLU A 58 8.21 -17.54 9.41
N SER A 59 7.37 -17.63 8.38
CA SER A 59 7.72 -17.13 7.04
C SER A 59 6.69 -17.50 5.97
N SER A 60 5.65 -16.70 5.86
CA SER A 60 5.04 -16.42 4.54
C SER A 60 6.06 -15.70 3.61
N TRP A 61 7.14 -15.15 4.18
CA TRP A 61 8.23 -14.45 3.49
C TRP A 61 9.18 -15.33 2.65
N THR A 62 9.05 -16.67 2.66
CA THR A 62 10.02 -17.57 2.00
C THR A 62 9.58 -18.05 0.61
N ASN A 63 8.29 -17.99 0.27
CA ASN A 63 7.81 -18.59 -0.97
C ASN A 63 8.13 -17.77 -2.24
N ASN A 64 8.64 -16.54 -2.10
CA ASN A 64 9.03 -15.67 -3.23
C ASN A 64 10.55 -15.42 -3.32
N ARG A 65 11.39 -16.29 -2.73
CA ARG A 65 12.86 -16.13 -2.82
C ARG A 65 13.46 -16.56 -4.17
N ASN A 66 12.67 -17.19 -5.04
CA ASN A 66 13.18 -17.74 -6.31
C ASN A 66 13.20 -16.76 -7.49
N TYR A 67 12.70 -15.53 -7.32
CA TYR A 67 12.70 -14.50 -8.36
C TYR A 67 13.64 -13.33 -8.09
N ARG A 68 14.52 -13.41 -7.07
CA ARG A 68 15.52 -12.35 -6.87
C ARG A 68 16.50 -12.35 -8.04
N PRO A 69 16.59 -11.27 -8.83
CA PRO A 69 17.48 -11.22 -9.96
C PRO A 69 18.94 -11.39 -9.53
N TYR A 70 19.73 -12.07 -10.36
CA TYR A 70 21.11 -12.44 -10.03
C TYR A 70 22.05 -11.23 -9.83
N ASN A 71 21.69 -10.07 -10.38
CA ASN A 71 22.45 -8.84 -10.23
C ASN A 71 21.87 -7.98 -9.12
N LYS A 72 22.67 -7.71 -8.09
CA LYS A 72 22.32 -6.73 -7.05
C LYS A 72 22.46 -5.32 -7.61
N ILE A 73 21.33 -4.69 -7.88
CA ILE A 73 21.19 -3.26 -8.10
C ILE A 73 20.92 -2.60 -6.74
N ASP A 74 21.62 -1.52 -6.42
CA ASP A 74 21.37 -0.73 -5.21
C ASP A 74 20.17 0.22 -5.40
N PHE A 75 19.41 0.46 -4.33
CA PHE A 75 18.29 1.38 -4.39
C PHE A 75 18.79 2.82 -4.53
N PRO A 76 18.18 3.66 -5.37
CA PRO A 76 18.64 5.02 -5.60
C PRO A 76 18.42 5.92 -4.37
N ILE A 77 19.44 6.64 -3.94
CA ILE A 77 19.36 7.61 -2.84
C ILE A 77 18.75 8.93 -3.33
N PHE A 78 17.91 9.56 -2.52
CA PHE A 78 17.38 10.90 -2.78
C PHE A 78 17.57 11.84 -1.59
N SER A 79 18.06 13.04 -1.88
CA SER A 79 18.30 14.07 -0.88
C SER A 79 17.62 15.40 -1.19
N ARG A 80 17.77 15.88 -2.42
CA ARG A 80 17.25 17.18 -2.89
C ARG A 80 17.14 17.21 -4.42
N GLY A 81 16.41 18.22 -4.90
CA GLY A 81 16.28 18.53 -6.32
C GLY A 81 15.07 17.85 -6.95
N ASP A 82 14.99 17.87 -8.28
CA ASP A 82 13.83 17.33 -8.99
C ASP A 82 13.69 15.81 -8.77
N PRO A 83 12.60 15.34 -8.12
CA PRO A 83 12.44 13.94 -7.75
C PRO A 83 12.12 13.04 -8.95
N ARG A 84 11.73 13.60 -10.09
CA ARG A 84 11.22 12.82 -11.23
C ARG A 84 12.17 11.72 -11.71
N GLY A 85 13.45 12.06 -11.86
CA GLY A 85 14.46 11.09 -12.31
C GLY A 85 14.71 9.99 -11.28
N TRP A 86 14.56 10.30 -9.98
CA TRP A 86 14.69 9.36 -8.89
C TRP A 86 13.45 8.44 -8.79
N ILE A 87 12.23 8.98 -8.87
CA ILE A 87 10.96 8.24 -8.91
C ILE A 87 11.01 7.18 -10.01
N LEU A 88 11.39 7.56 -11.25
CA LEU A 88 11.51 6.63 -12.37
C LEU A 88 12.52 5.49 -12.14
N LYS A 89 13.58 5.74 -11.35
CA LYS A 89 14.56 4.71 -10.97
C LYS A 89 14.01 3.81 -9.88
N ALA A 90 13.32 4.36 -8.88
CA ALA A 90 12.66 3.61 -7.81
C ALA A 90 11.57 2.68 -8.38
N GLU A 91 10.70 3.16 -9.26
CA GLU A 91 9.68 2.33 -9.93
C GLU A 91 10.28 1.20 -10.78
N LYS A 92 11.43 1.43 -11.41
CA LYS A 92 12.16 0.36 -12.11
C LYS A 92 12.73 -0.65 -11.12
N TYR A 93 13.25 -0.18 -9.99
CA TYR A 93 13.75 -1.03 -8.91
C TYR A 93 12.64 -1.93 -8.35
N PHE A 94 11.48 -1.37 -7.99
CA PHE A 94 10.33 -2.14 -7.49
C PHE A 94 9.90 -3.22 -8.47
N ARG A 95 9.78 -2.88 -9.76
CA ARG A 95 9.43 -3.86 -10.80
C ARG A 95 10.49 -4.94 -10.97
N TYR A 96 11.77 -4.58 -10.92
CA TYR A 96 12.87 -5.52 -11.09
C TYR A 96 12.94 -6.54 -9.95
N TYR A 97 12.75 -6.08 -8.70
CA TYR A 97 12.77 -6.93 -7.52
C TYR A 97 11.40 -7.48 -7.10
N GLN A 98 10.34 -7.14 -7.84
CA GLN A 98 8.94 -7.48 -7.53
C GLN A 98 8.53 -7.11 -6.10
N ILE A 99 8.89 -5.89 -5.69
CA ILE A 99 8.54 -5.36 -4.36
C ILE A 99 7.03 -5.07 -4.34
N PRO A 100 6.28 -5.64 -3.38
CA PRO A 100 4.85 -5.43 -3.28
C PRO A 100 4.56 -3.98 -2.84
N GLU A 101 3.39 -3.47 -3.22
CA GLU A 101 3.03 -2.05 -3.09
C GLU A 101 3.11 -1.53 -1.65
N ASP A 102 2.70 -2.36 -0.70
CA ASP A 102 2.73 -2.12 0.74
C ASP A 102 4.15 -2.00 1.33
N GLU A 103 5.18 -2.52 0.64
CA GLU A 103 6.58 -2.42 1.06
C GLU A 103 7.33 -1.27 0.39
N GLN A 104 6.78 -0.64 -0.65
CA GLN A 104 7.53 0.33 -1.46
C GLN A 104 7.94 1.56 -0.66
N VAL A 105 7.06 2.08 0.19
CA VAL A 105 7.35 3.23 1.04
C VAL A 105 8.41 2.89 2.08
N ASP A 106 8.30 1.72 2.71
CA ASP A 106 9.28 1.25 3.70
C ASP A 106 10.67 1.12 3.09
N VAL A 107 10.78 0.46 1.93
CA VAL A 107 12.04 0.34 1.18
C VAL A 107 12.61 1.71 0.82
N THR A 108 11.76 2.63 0.39
CA THR A 108 12.16 3.98 -0.02
C THR A 108 12.68 4.79 1.16
N SER A 109 11.96 4.76 2.29
CA SER A 109 12.24 5.60 3.46
C SER A 109 13.66 5.40 3.99
N MET A 110 14.19 4.17 3.90
CA MET A 110 15.56 3.83 4.29
C MET A 110 16.65 4.48 3.44
N HIS A 111 16.31 4.99 2.26
CA HIS A 111 17.25 5.56 1.29
C HIS A 111 17.02 7.06 1.04
N LEU A 112 16.23 7.70 1.90
CA LEU A 112 16.08 9.14 1.93
C LEU A 112 17.16 9.77 2.80
N GLU A 113 17.67 10.91 2.36
CA GLU A 113 18.69 11.67 3.09
C GLU A 113 18.29 13.15 3.20
N ARG A 114 18.83 13.85 4.22
CA ARG A 114 18.75 15.32 4.36
C ARG A 114 17.30 15.82 4.24
N ASP A 115 17.06 16.85 3.43
CA ASP A 115 15.75 17.49 3.24
C ASP A 115 14.64 16.50 2.86
N ALA A 116 14.94 15.47 2.08
CA ALA A 116 13.94 14.46 1.73
C ALA A 116 13.50 13.64 2.93
N LEU A 117 14.44 13.29 3.81
CA LEU A 117 14.16 12.57 5.06
C LEU A 117 13.43 13.47 6.07
N ASP A 118 13.82 14.74 6.16
CA ASP A 118 13.15 15.73 7.01
C ASP A 118 11.69 15.92 6.58
N LEU A 119 11.45 16.05 5.27
CA LEU A 119 10.09 16.15 4.72
C LEU A 119 9.28 14.89 4.99
N PHE A 120 9.84 13.70 4.75
CA PHE A 120 9.17 12.43 5.02
C PHE A 120 8.78 12.29 6.50
N SER A 121 9.69 12.67 7.41
CA SER A 121 9.44 12.65 8.86
C SER A 121 8.32 13.62 9.25
N TRP A 122 8.34 14.83 8.68
CA TRP A 122 7.29 15.82 8.93
C TRP A 122 5.91 15.33 8.44
N LEU A 123 5.83 14.80 7.22
CA LEU A 123 4.58 14.29 6.66
C LEU A 123 4.02 13.09 7.46
N SER A 124 4.91 12.26 8.01
CA SER A 124 4.54 11.07 8.78
C SER A 124 4.18 11.35 10.24
N THR A 125 4.19 12.61 10.69
CA THR A 125 3.94 12.96 12.11
C THR A 125 2.51 12.66 12.54
N ASP A 126 1.53 13.02 11.71
CA ASP A 126 0.10 12.85 12.06
C ASP A 126 -0.46 11.54 11.49
N GLN A 127 -0.06 11.17 10.27
CA GLN A 127 -0.46 9.94 9.60
C GLN A 127 0.72 9.40 8.79
N PRO A 128 1.07 8.10 8.91
CA PRO A 128 2.12 7.51 8.11
C PRO A 128 1.70 7.44 6.64
N ILE A 129 2.62 7.78 5.74
CA ILE A 129 2.43 7.56 4.31
C ILE A 129 2.50 6.06 4.05
N GLN A 130 1.42 5.47 3.54
CA GLN A 130 1.35 4.03 3.28
C GLN A 130 1.51 3.68 1.81
N PHE A 131 1.13 4.61 0.92
CA PHE A 131 1.08 4.36 -0.52
C PHE A 131 2.18 5.11 -1.25
N TRP A 132 2.80 4.45 -2.22
CA TRP A 132 3.87 5.03 -3.04
C TRP A 132 3.40 6.29 -3.76
N GLU A 133 2.17 6.29 -4.28
CA GLU A 133 1.57 7.40 -5.00
C GLU A 133 1.46 8.65 -4.12
N GLU A 134 1.12 8.48 -2.84
CA GLU A 134 1.04 9.57 -1.88
C GLU A 134 2.43 10.18 -1.63
N LEU A 135 3.44 9.33 -1.48
CA LEU A 135 4.83 9.78 -1.35
C LEU A 135 5.30 10.54 -2.61
N VAL A 136 4.99 10.01 -3.79
CA VAL A 136 5.30 10.64 -5.09
C VAL A 136 4.65 12.01 -5.19
N HIS A 137 3.36 12.12 -4.87
CA HIS A 137 2.63 13.39 -4.90
C HIS A 137 3.24 14.40 -3.92
N ALA A 138 3.57 13.98 -2.71
CA ALA A 138 4.20 14.84 -1.72
C ALA A 138 5.57 15.34 -2.19
N PHE A 139 6.39 14.47 -2.79
CA PHE A 139 7.72 14.83 -3.27
C PHE A 139 7.64 15.75 -4.49
N GLN A 140 6.75 15.48 -5.43
CA GLN A 140 6.50 16.37 -6.56
C GLN A 140 6.02 17.74 -6.09
N ARG A 141 5.12 17.81 -5.11
CA ARG A 141 4.63 19.08 -4.57
C ARG A 141 5.73 19.91 -3.91
N ASN A 142 6.65 19.28 -3.18
CA ASN A 142 7.66 19.98 -2.38
C ASN A 142 8.98 20.23 -3.12
N PHE A 143 9.37 19.35 -4.05
CA PHE A 143 10.66 19.41 -4.73
C PHE A 143 10.60 19.66 -6.24
N SER A 144 9.45 19.51 -6.88
CA SER A 144 9.35 19.78 -8.32
C SER A 144 9.51 21.28 -8.58
N PRO A 145 10.33 21.69 -9.56
CA PRO A 145 10.44 23.09 -9.96
C PRO A 145 9.08 23.69 -10.33
N ALA A 146 8.86 24.96 -9.97
CA ALA A 146 7.58 25.65 -10.20
C ALA A 146 7.15 25.62 -11.69
N GLU A 147 8.11 25.68 -12.60
CA GLU A 147 7.89 25.62 -14.05
C GLU A 147 7.26 24.29 -14.52
N PHE A 148 7.34 23.22 -13.73
CA PHE A 148 6.77 21.91 -14.07
C PHE A 148 5.48 21.58 -13.31
N GLN A 149 4.91 22.53 -12.57
CA GLN A 149 3.58 22.37 -11.97
C GLN A 149 2.46 22.37 -13.02
N ASN A 150 2.68 23.06 -14.16
CA ASN A 150 1.82 23.00 -15.33
C ASN A 150 2.63 22.52 -16.56
N PRO A 151 2.83 21.19 -16.70
CA PRO A 151 3.71 20.65 -17.74
C PRO A 151 3.22 20.97 -19.16
N ASP A 152 1.91 21.12 -19.37
CA ASP A 152 1.32 21.44 -20.68
C ASP A 152 1.64 22.88 -21.11
N GLU A 153 1.44 23.84 -20.22
CA GLU A 153 1.81 25.24 -20.45
C GLU A 153 3.33 25.38 -20.65
N HIS A 154 4.10 24.68 -19.82
CA HIS A 154 5.54 24.69 -19.94
C HIS A 154 6.01 24.10 -21.28
N LEU A 155 5.39 23.03 -21.78
CA LEU A 155 5.66 22.51 -23.11
C LEU A 155 5.29 23.52 -24.21
N CYS A 156 4.08 24.09 -24.16
CA CYS A 156 3.59 25.05 -25.17
C CYS A 156 4.40 26.35 -25.23
N SER A 157 5.05 26.74 -24.12
CA SER A 157 5.86 27.96 -24.06
C SER A 157 7.23 27.83 -24.74
N ILE A 158 7.64 26.64 -25.19
CA ILE A 158 8.97 26.44 -25.78
C ILE A 158 9.11 27.20 -27.12
N ARG A 159 10.20 27.95 -27.26
CA ARG A 159 10.56 28.65 -28.50
C ARG A 159 12.02 28.36 -28.83
N GLN A 160 12.32 28.16 -30.11
CA GLN A 160 13.71 28.06 -30.55
C GLN A 160 14.37 29.44 -30.46
N THR A 161 15.21 29.64 -29.45
CA THR A 161 15.98 30.88 -29.25
C THR A 161 17.44 30.77 -29.69
N SER A 162 17.91 29.54 -29.91
CA SER A 162 19.31 29.21 -30.21
C SER A 162 19.36 28.08 -31.27
N SER A 163 20.31 27.15 -31.15
CA SER A 163 20.49 26.04 -32.06
C SER A 163 19.28 25.10 -32.11
N VAL A 164 19.07 24.45 -33.26
CA VAL A 164 18.03 23.43 -33.43
C VAL A 164 18.25 22.26 -32.45
N GLN A 165 19.51 21.93 -32.17
CA GLN A 165 19.86 20.85 -31.26
C GLN A 165 19.41 21.15 -29.82
N GLU A 166 19.65 22.36 -29.32
CA GLU A 166 19.18 22.80 -28.00
C GLU A 166 17.65 22.77 -27.92
N TYR A 167 16.96 23.27 -28.95
CA TYR A 167 15.50 23.21 -29.03
C TYR A 167 14.99 21.76 -28.94
N ARG A 168 15.59 20.82 -29.67
CA ARG A 168 15.19 19.40 -29.64
C ARG A 168 15.38 18.78 -28.25
N GLN A 169 16.48 19.12 -27.57
CA GLN A 169 16.75 18.62 -26.21
C GLN A 169 15.74 19.18 -25.21
N GLU A 170 15.48 20.47 -25.25
CA GLU A 170 14.47 21.12 -24.39
C GLU A 170 13.07 20.59 -24.67
N PHE A 171 12.70 20.39 -25.95
CA PHE A 171 11.42 19.79 -26.32
C PHE A 171 11.28 18.38 -25.75
N ALA A 172 12.29 17.52 -25.92
CA ALA A 172 12.27 16.16 -25.36
C ALA A 172 12.16 16.16 -23.82
N LYS A 173 12.87 17.07 -23.15
CA LYS A 173 12.81 17.23 -21.70
C LYS A 173 11.41 17.63 -21.22
N ARG A 174 10.77 18.62 -21.85
CA ARG A 174 9.44 19.12 -21.48
C ARG A 174 8.34 18.11 -21.82
N SER A 175 8.36 17.56 -23.04
CA SER A 175 7.36 16.60 -23.51
C SER A 175 7.30 15.33 -22.66
N SER A 176 8.44 14.89 -22.15
CA SER A 176 8.47 13.71 -21.28
C SER A 176 7.65 13.87 -19.98
N ARG A 177 7.33 15.10 -19.54
CA ARG A 177 6.53 15.38 -18.33
C ARG A 177 5.02 15.47 -18.59
N VAL A 178 4.62 15.57 -19.85
CA VAL A 178 3.20 15.65 -20.22
C VAL A 178 2.66 14.23 -20.33
N THR A 179 1.65 13.92 -19.53
CA THR A 179 0.95 12.63 -19.56
C THR A 179 -0.37 12.81 -20.31
N ASN A 180 -0.68 11.93 -21.26
CA ASN A 180 -1.95 11.92 -22.02
C ASN A 180 -2.17 13.15 -22.93
N TRP A 181 -1.18 13.56 -23.73
CA TRP A 181 -1.43 14.52 -24.80
C TRP A 181 -2.53 13.97 -25.72
N PRO A 182 -3.60 14.72 -26.04
CA PRO A 182 -4.68 14.23 -26.87
C PRO A 182 -4.10 13.85 -28.23
N THR A 183 -4.03 12.54 -28.50
CA THR A 183 -3.78 12.04 -29.84
C THR A 183 -4.95 12.50 -30.68
N ILE A 184 -4.73 13.51 -31.52
CA ILE A 184 -5.74 14.02 -32.45
C ILE A 184 -6.09 12.82 -33.34
N ALA A 185 -7.25 12.22 -33.10
CA ALA A 185 -7.77 11.15 -33.93
C ALA A 185 -7.84 11.68 -35.36
N SER A 186 -7.05 11.07 -36.24
CA SER A 186 -6.97 11.38 -37.67
C SER A 186 -8.09 10.68 -38.41
#